data_AF-A0A1J5RCN7-F1
#
_entry.id   AF-A0A1J5RCN7-F1
#
_cell.length_a   1.000
_cell.length_b   1.000
_cell.length_c   1.000
_cell.angle_alpha   90.00
_cell.angle_beta   90.00
_cell.angle_gamma   90.00
#
_symmetry.space_group_name_H-M   'P 1'
#
loop_
_entity.id
_entity.type
_entity.pdbx_description
1 polymer ?
#
loop_
_entity_poly.entity_id
_entity_poly.type
_entity_poly.pdbx_seq_one_letter_code
_entity_poly.pdbx_strand_id
1 'polypeptide(L)'
;MRPLTETDGAALLALMHAAEAIDSGQWLMQCPGHAGASAASLEVILSGGRYTLTCMGGCAPERILAAALALVQTRVAGRAA
;
A
#
# COMPACT_ATOMS: atom_id res chain seq x y z
N MET A 1 -13.80 2.00 -11.61
CA MET A 1 -13.04 1.90 -10.36
C MET A 1 -12.54 3.29 -9.99
N ARG A 2 -12.84 3.79 -8.78
CA ARG A 2 -12.36 5.10 -8.30
C ARG A 2 -10.94 4.94 -7.74
N PRO A 3 -9.97 5.81 -8.10
CA PRO A 3 -8.65 5.77 -7.50
C PRO A 3 -8.71 6.20 -6.03
N LEU A 4 -8.00 5.47 -5.17
CA LEU A 4 -7.80 5.83 -3.76
C LEU A 4 -6.72 6.90 -3.71
N THR A 5 -7.12 8.18 -3.62
CA THR A 5 -6.20 9.33 -3.78
C THR A 5 -5.69 9.96 -2.49
N GLU A 6 -5.96 9.40 -1.31
CA GLU A 6 -5.36 9.94 -0.08
C GLU A 6 -4.67 8.87 0.74
N THR A 7 -3.33 8.97 0.70
CA THR A 7 -2.31 8.35 1.54
C THR A 7 -2.12 6.83 1.41
N ASP A 8 -1.34 6.50 0.39
CA ASP A 8 -1.13 5.16 -0.13
C ASP A 8 -0.66 4.13 0.91
N GLY A 9 0.21 4.47 1.85
CA GLY A 9 0.72 3.48 2.82
C GLY A 9 -0.34 2.88 3.74
N ALA A 10 -1.24 3.70 4.30
CA ALA A 10 -2.31 3.17 5.16
C ALA A 10 -3.42 2.50 4.36
N ALA A 11 -3.67 2.97 3.12
CA ALA A 11 -4.59 2.31 2.21
C ALA A 11 -4.10 0.90 1.82
N LEU A 12 -2.79 0.72 1.64
CA LEU A 12 -2.19 -0.59 1.35
C LEU A 12 -2.42 -1.57 2.50
N LEU A 13 -2.11 -1.17 3.73
CA LEU A 13 -2.29 -2.03 4.90
C LEU A 13 -3.78 -2.29 5.20
N ALA A 14 -4.65 -1.31 5.01
CA ALA A 14 -6.10 -1.51 5.11
C ALA A 14 -6.63 -2.48 4.05
N LEU A 15 -6.13 -2.40 2.81
CA LEU A 15 -6.45 -3.36 1.75
C LEU A 15 -5.96 -4.77 2.11
N MET A 16 -4.76 -4.90 2.67
CA MET A 16 -4.21 -6.17 3.13
C MET A 16 -4.98 -6.80 4.29
N HIS A 17 -5.57 -6.00 5.18
CA HIS A 17 -6.44 -6.50 6.25
C HIS A 17 -7.85 -6.85 5.76
N ALA A 18 -8.36 -6.12 4.76
CA ALA A 18 -9.67 -6.41 4.17
C ALA A 18 -9.70 -7.67 3.28
N ALA A 19 -8.52 -8.25 2.98
CA ALA A 19 -8.36 -9.48 2.19
C ALA A 19 -9.25 -10.63 2.64
N GLU A 20 -9.52 -10.73 3.95
CA GLU A 20 -10.31 -11.81 4.51
C GLU A 20 -11.75 -11.84 3.98
N ALA A 21 -12.24 -10.74 3.41
CA ALA A 21 -13.59 -10.61 2.86
C ALA A 21 -13.65 -10.69 1.32
N ILE A 22 -12.51 -10.83 0.62
CA ILE A 22 -12.42 -10.76 -0.85
C ILE A 22 -11.49 -11.83 -1.40
N ASP A 23 -11.99 -12.61 -2.36
CA ASP A 23 -11.25 -13.72 -2.98
C ASP A 23 -10.11 -13.23 -3.91
N SER A 24 -10.31 -12.09 -4.57
CA SER A 24 -9.33 -11.47 -5.45
C SER A 24 -9.56 -9.96 -5.64
N GLY A 25 -8.54 -9.26 -6.13
CA GLY A 25 -8.64 -7.85 -6.50
C GLY A 25 -7.35 -7.27 -7.05
N GLN A 26 -7.46 -6.11 -7.70
CA GLN A 26 -6.33 -5.39 -8.27
C GLN A 26 -6.48 -3.89 -8.00
N TRP A 27 -5.40 -3.27 -7.52
CA TRP A 27 -5.36 -1.85 -7.19
C TRP A 27 -4.09 -1.21 -7.72
N LEU A 28 -4.21 0.05 -8.15
CA LEU A 28 -3.09 0.92 -8.50
C LEU A 28 -3.05 2.08 -7.50
N MET A 29 -1.87 2.36 -6.97
CA MET A 29 -1.63 3.39 -5.96
C MET A 29 -0.20 3.92 -6.05
N GLN A 30 0.15 4.97 -5.30
CA GLN A 30 1.56 5.40 -5.28
C GLN A 30 2.39 4.45 -4.42
N CYS A 31 3.62 4.16 -4.84
CA CYS A 31 4.50 3.30 -4.05
C CYS A 31 5.01 4.06 -2.81
N PRO A 32 4.69 3.62 -1.58
CA PRO A 32 5.14 4.28 -0.35
C PRO A 32 6.67 4.20 -0.19
N GLY A 33 7.32 3.23 -0.84
CA GLY A 33 8.77 3.07 -0.84
C GLY A 33 9.53 4.26 -1.43
N HIS A 34 8.88 5.16 -2.17
CA HIS A 34 9.49 6.39 -2.67
C HIS A 34 9.35 7.59 -1.73
N ALA A 35 8.66 7.47 -0.58
CA ALA A 35 8.48 8.55 0.39
C ALA A 35 7.96 9.87 -0.25
N GLY A 36 7.11 9.76 -1.28
CA GLY A 36 6.60 10.93 -2.03
C GLY A 36 7.58 11.56 -3.02
N ALA A 37 8.82 11.06 -3.14
CA ALA A 37 9.82 11.59 -4.08
C ALA A 37 9.56 11.20 -5.55
N SER A 38 8.69 10.20 -5.78
CA SER A 38 8.30 9.75 -7.11
C SER A 38 6.83 9.33 -7.11
N ALA A 39 6.10 9.74 -8.14
CA ALA A 39 4.73 9.27 -8.41
C ALA A 39 4.70 7.84 -8.98
N ALA A 40 5.80 7.08 -8.87
CA ALA A 40 5.88 5.73 -9.40
C ALA A 40 4.77 4.86 -8.83
N SER A 41 3.98 4.29 -9.74
CA SER A 41 2.84 3.45 -9.42
C SER A 41 3.28 2.12 -8.79
N LEU A 42 2.56 1.72 -7.77
CA LEU A 42 2.52 0.39 -7.20
C LEU A 42 1.24 -0.29 -7.68
N GLU A 43 1.40 -1.46 -8.28
CA GLU A 43 0.32 -2.40 -8.52
C GLU A 43 0.26 -3.41 -7.37
N VAL A 44 -0.95 -3.65 -6.87
CA VAL A 44 -1.25 -4.61 -5.82
C VAL A 44 -2.28 -5.58 -6.37
N ILE A 45 -1.95 -6.87 -6.38
CA ILE A 45 -2.87 -7.93 -6.81
C ILE A 45 -3.09 -8.88 -5.63
N LEU A 46 -4.35 -9.12 -5.28
CA LEU A 46 -4.78 -10.19 -4.39
C LEU A 46 -5.31 -11.35 -5.25
N SER A 47 -4.75 -12.55 -5.06
CA SER A 47 -5.24 -13.76 -5.70
C SER A 47 -5.00 -14.96 -4.77
N GLY A 48 -6.05 -15.70 -4.43
CA GLY A 48 -5.94 -16.90 -3.58
C GLY A 48 -5.31 -16.62 -2.21
N GLY A 49 -5.68 -15.49 -1.59
CA GLY A 49 -5.13 -15.06 -0.29
C GLY A 49 -3.68 -14.58 -0.32
N ARG A 50 -3.08 -14.42 -1.50
CA ARG A 50 -1.70 -13.93 -1.67
C ARG A 50 -1.68 -12.56 -2.32
N TYR A 51 -0.83 -11.69 -1.77
CA TYR A 51 -0.55 -10.38 -2.32
C TYR A 51 0.70 -10.41 -3.19
N THR A 52 0.57 -9.89 -4.41
CA THR A 52 1.70 -9.56 -5.29
C THR A 52 1.82 -8.04 -5.33
N LEU A 53 3.03 -7.54 -5.06
CA LEU A 53 3.36 -6.11 -5.05
C LEU A 53 4.36 -5.82 -6.16
N THR A 54 3.97 -5.00 -7.14
CA THR A 54 4.82 -4.62 -8.28
C THR A 54 4.98 -3.12 -8.33
N CYS A 55 6.16 -2.62 -7.97
CA CYS A 55 6.49 -1.21 -8.10
C CYS A 55 7.18 -0.93 -9.45
N MET A 56 6.62 -0.03 -10.25
CA MET A 56 7.21 0.38 -11.54
C MET A 56 8.54 1.13 -11.40
N GLY A 57 8.86 1.62 -10.19
CA GLY A 57 10.14 2.22 -9.84
C GLY A 57 11.17 1.23 -9.27
N GLY A 58 10.86 -0.07 -9.22
CA GLY A 58 11.79 -1.13 -8.81
C GLY A 58 11.99 -1.27 -7.29
N CYS A 59 11.08 -0.75 -6.46
CA CYS A 59 11.15 -0.99 -5.01
C CYS A 59 10.94 -2.48 -4.70
N ALA A 60 11.80 -3.04 -3.85
CA ALA A 60 11.62 -4.39 -3.30
C ALA A 60 10.41 -4.44 -2.35
N PRO A 61 9.69 -5.58 -2.26
CA PRO A 61 8.51 -5.74 -1.41
C PRO A 61 8.74 -5.36 0.06
N GLU A 62 9.89 -5.70 0.63
CA GLU A 62 10.23 -5.43 2.03
C GLU A 62 10.28 -3.93 2.30
N ARG A 63 10.83 -3.16 1.35
CA ARG A 63 10.88 -1.69 1.41
C ARG A 63 9.48 -1.08 1.34
N ILE A 64 8.63 -1.63 0.47
CA ILE A 64 7.24 -1.17 0.31
C ILE A 64 6.47 -1.37 1.62
N LEU A 65 6.57 -2.57 2.20
CA LEU A 65 5.90 -2.92 3.45
C LEU A 65 6.40 -2.10 4.63
N ALA A 66 7.73 -1.94 4.76
CA ALA A 66 8.31 -1.11 5.82
C ALA A 66 7.85 0.35 5.74
N ALA A 67 7.80 0.92 4.53
CA ALA A 67 7.32 2.28 4.31
C ALA A 67 5.82 2.41 4.60
N ALA A 68 5.01 1.44 4.20
CA ALA A 68 3.57 1.42 4.51
C ALA A 68 3.32 1.36 6.03
N LEU A 69 4.08 0.52 6.74
CA LEU A 69 3.99 0.40 8.21
C LEU A 69 4.36 1.71 8.91
N ALA A 70 5.45 2.36 8.50
CA ALA A 70 5.88 3.64 9.06
C ALA A 70 4.82 4.74 8.89
N LEU A 71 4.12 4.76 7.75
CA LEU A 71 3.03 5.72 7.49
C LEU A 71 1.83 5.49 8.43
N VAL A 72 1.48 4.24 8.72
CA VAL A 72 0.41 3.92 9.67
C VAL A 72 0.82 4.31 11.09
N GLN A 73 2.04 3.98 11.51
CA GLN A 73 2.54 4.33 12.84
C GLN A 73 2.56 5.85 13.07
N THR A 74 2.97 6.62 12.05
CA THR A 74 2.95 8.09 12.12
C THR A 74 1.53 8.64 12.31
N ARG A 75 0.51 8.07 11.65
CA ARG A 75 -0.89 8.49 11.88
C ARG A 75 -1.41 8.14 13.26
N VAL A 76 -1.09 6.95 13.76
CA VAL A 76 -1.51 6.53 15.10
C VAL A 76 -0.87 7.45 16.14
N ALA A 77 0.41 7.76 16.01
CA ALA A 77 1.12 8.68 16.89
C ALA A 77 0.55 10.12 16.83
N GLY A 78 0.25 10.63 15.63
CA GLY A 78 -0.31 11.97 15.45
C GLY A 78 -1.77 12.11 15.91
N ARG A 79 -2.51 11.00 16.07
CA ARG A 79 -3.90 11.01 16.58
C ARG A 79 -3.98 10.95 18.12
N ALA A 80 -2.85 10.68 18.78
CA ALA A 80 -2.73 10.60 20.23
C ALA A 80 -2.23 11.92 20.87
N ALA A 81 -2.07 12.99 20.07
CA ALA A 81 -1.62 14.31 20.49
C ALA A 81 -2.79 15.31 20.54
#